data_AF-A0A7W0ZKB0-F1
#
_entry.id   AF-A0A7W0ZKB0-F1
#
_cell.length_a   1.000
_cell.length_b   1.000
_cell.length_c   1.000
_cell.angle_alpha   90.00
_cell.angle_beta   90.00
_cell.angle_gamma   90.00
#
_symmetry.space_group_name_H-M   'P 1'
#
loop_
_entity.id
_entity.type
_entity.pdbx_description
1 polymer ?
#
loop_
_entity_poly.entity_id
_entity_poly.type
_entity_poly.pdbx_seq_one_letter_code
_entity_poly.pdbx_strand_id
1 'polypeptide(L)'
;TVWTFATVRHDRLKSAPAKVTRRGSRYAIMGAAWGAPIAAVEVQIDDGPWTAARLYGPPPRRRTSRGYAWRFWTFDWGTPAPGEHAVTSRAFDVDGNMQPAPDDPFLASKRTFWESNGHITRRVIIP
;
A
#
# COMPACT_ATOMS: atom_id res chain seq x y z
N THR A 1 -30.63 -9.08 21.73
CA THR A 1 -29.46 -8.52 21.03
C THR A 1 -28.57 -9.66 20.58
N VAL A 2 -28.43 -9.88 19.27
CA VAL A 2 -27.53 -10.92 18.73
C VAL A 2 -26.14 -10.32 18.61
N TRP A 3 -25.21 -10.81 19.42
CA TRP A 3 -23.80 -10.42 19.34
C TRP A 3 -23.09 -11.39 18.39
N THR A 4 -22.46 -10.86 17.34
CA THR A 4 -21.65 -11.66 16.40
C THR A 4 -20.18 -11.38 16.66
N PHE A 5 -19.45 -12.38 17.16
CA PHE A 5 -18.00 -12.32 17.30
C PHE A 5 -17.36 -12.89 16.05
N ALA A 6 -16.82 -12.02 15.20
CA ALA A 6 -16.01 -12.45 14.07
C ALA A 6 -14.53 -12.25 14.39
N THR A 7 -13.79 -13.34 14.53
CA THR A 7 -12.34 -13.29 14.73
C THR A 7 -11.65 -12.95 13.40
N VAL A 8 -10.97 -11.81 13.33
CA VAL A 8 -10.09 -11.45 12.19
C VAL A 8 -8.71 -12.01 12.51
N ARG A 9 -8.34 -13.15 11.91
CA ARG A 9 -7.26 -13.96 12.50
C ARG A 9 -5.84 -13.67 12.04
N HIS A 10 -5.58 -12.84 11.02
CA HIS A 10 -4.22 -12.49 10.60
C HIS A 10 -4.17 -11.13 9.89
N ASP A 11 -3.08 -10.38 10.09
CA ASP A 11 -2.80 -9.21 9.26
C ASP A 11 -2.58 -9.66 7.80
N ARG A 12 -3.18 -8.95 6.86
CA ARG A 12 -3.06 -9.24 5.43
C ARG A 12 -2.10 -8.25 4.78
N LEU A 13 -1.29 -8.74 3.84
CA LEU A 13 -0.39 -7.93 3.03
C LEU A 13 -1.13 -6.73 2.43
N LYS A 14 -0.64 -5.53 2.75
CA LYS A 14 -1.31 -4.27 2.39
C LYS A 14 -0.32 -3.12 2.29
N SER A 15 -0.62 -2.17 1.39
CA SER A 15 0.01 -0.84 1.32
C SER A 15 -1.04 0.25 1.15
N ALA A 16 -0.74 1.45 1.66
CA ALA A 16 -1.57 2.64 1.53
C ALA A 16 -0.73 3.93 1.34
N PRO A 17 -1.11 4.83 0.41
CA PRO A 17 -0.55 6.18 0.33
C PRO A 17 -1.05 7.07 1.50
N ALA A 18 -0.13 7.68 2.24
CA ALA A 18 -0.43 8.42 3.46
C ALA A 18 -0.35 9.95 3.30
N LYS A 19 0.58 10.48 2.52
CA LYS A 19 0.73 11.94 2.36
C LYS A 19 1.48 12.30 1.09
N VAL A 20 1.04 13.38 0.43
CA VAL A 20 1.82 14.09 -0.59
C VAL A 20 2.54 15.26 0.07
N THR A 21 3.82 15.41 -0.24
CA THR A 21 4.69 16.48 0.27
C THR A 21 5.25 17.28 -0.90
N ARG A 22 5.46 18.58 -0.70
CA ARG A 22 6.01 19.49 -1.70
C ARG A 22 7.26 20.17 -1.16
N ARG A 23 8.32 20.25 -1.96
CA ARG A 23 9.53 21.05 -1.72
C ARG A 23 9.86 21.84 -2.98
N GLY A 24 9.60 23.15 -2.96
CA GLY A 24 9.69 23.98 -4.17
C GLY A 24 8.67 23.54 -5.21
N SER A 25 9.13 23.20 -6.41
CA SER A 25 8.29 22.64 -7.49
C SER A 25 8.16 21.11 -7.43
N ARG A 26 8.91 20.40 -6.58
CA ARG A 26 8.93 18.94 -6.56
C ARG A 26 8.00 18.34 -5.52
N TYR A 27 7.33 17.25 -5.89
CA TYR A 27 6.38 16.50 -5.10
C TYR A 27 6.91 15.11 -4.79
N ALA A 28 6.61 14.62 -3.59
CA ALA A 28 6.91 13.25 -3.19
C ALA A 28 5.73 12.67 -2.41
N ILE A 29 5.50 11.38 -2.59
CA ILE A 29 4.43 10.62 -1.93
C ILE A 29 5.05 9.74 -0.86
N MET A 30 4.45 9.72 0.32
CA MET A 30 4.82 8.84 1.42
C MET A 30 3.66 7.91 1.74
N GLY A 31 3.98 6.69 2.15
CA GLY A 31 2.99 5.74 2.63
C GLY A 31 3.59 4.65 3.51
N ALA A 32 2.77 3.65 3.83
CA ALA A 32 3.16 2.52 4.66
C ALA A 32 2.66 1.20 4.07
N ALA A 33 3.39 0.13 4.34
CA ALA A 33 3.03 -1.25 4.01
C ALA A 33 3.21 -2.16 5.23
N TRP A 34 2.33 -3.15 5.38
CA TRP A 34 2.27 -4.03 6.56
C TRP A 34 1.58 -5.37 6.27
N GLY A 35 1.52 -6.21 7.30
CA GLY A 35 0.80 -7.50 7.30
C GLY A 35 1.61 -8.69 6.81
N ALA A 36 2.81 -8.47 6.28
CA ALA A 36 3.80 -9.49 5.98
C ALA A 36 5.20 -8.85 5.94
N PRO A 37 6.29 -9.63 5.87
CA PRO A 37 7.62 -9.10 5.57
C PRO A 37 7.64 -8.47 4.17
N ILE A 38 7.54 -7.14 4.11
CA ILE A 38 7.41 -6.41 2.85
C ILE A 38 8.75 -6.39 2.11
N ALA A 39 8.77 -6.91 0.89
CA ALA A 39 9.92 -6.90 0.00
C ALA A 39 9.93 -5.67 -0.91
N ALA A 40 8.77 -5.32 -1.49
CA ALA A 40 8.62 -4.20 -2.40
C ALA A 40 7.27 -3.51 -2.25
N VAL A 41 7.21 -2.25 -2.67
CA VAL A 41 5.97 -1.50 -2.88
C VAL A 41 6.07 -0.85 -4.24
N GLU A 42 4.98 -0.92 -5.00
CA GLU A 42 4.84 -0.18 -6.25
C GLU A 42 3.71 0.85 -6.12
N VAL A 43 3.89 1.96 -6.83
CA VAL A 43 2.95 3.07 -6.90
C VAL A 43 2.55 3.26 -8.35
N GLN A 44 1.25 3.44 -8.56
CA GLN A 44 0.65 3.84 -9.82
C GLN A 44 0.06 5.24 -9.64
N ILE A 45 0.32 6.10 -10.62
CA ILE A 45 -0.30 7.43 -10.72
C ILE A 45 -1.25 7.39 -11.90
N ASP A 46 -2.51 7.73 -11.65
CA ASP A 46 -3.62 7.62 -12.59
C ASP A 46 -3.64 6.22 -13.23
N ASP A 47 -3.72 6.14 -14.56
CA ASP A 47 -3.65 4.90 -15.32
C ASP A 47 -2.24 4.63 -15.87
N GLY A 48 -1.22 5.25 -15.27
CA GLY A 48 0.19 5.10 -15.65
C GLY A 48 0.79 3.72 -15.29
N PRO A 49 2.09 3.52 -15.56
CA PRO A 49 2.77 2.29 -15.19
C PRO A 49 2.99 2.19 -13.67
N TRP A 50 3.01 0.96 -13.16
CA TRP A 50 3.48 0.69 -11.80
C TRP A 50 4.98 0.97 -11.69
N THR A 51 5.36 1.77 -10.71
CA THR A 51 6.77 2.15 -10.48
C THR A 51 7.16 1.83 -9.04
N ALA A 52 8.37 1.30 -8.85
CA ALA A 52 8.88 0.94 -7.53
C ALA A 52 9.03 2.16 -6.62
N ALA A 53 8.48 2.06 -5.40
CA ALA A 53 8.72 3.01 -4.33
C ALA A 53 9.97 2.62 -3.52
N ARG A 54 10.63 3.62 -2.97
CA ARG A 54 11.77 3.43 -2.07
C ARG A 54 11.27 3.08 -0.67
N LEU A 55 11.59 1.88 -0.19
CA LEU A 55 11.30 1.49 1.19
C LEU A 55 12.35 2.03 2.16
N TYR A 56 11.91 2.40 3.37
CA TYR A 56 12.83 2.76 4.45
C TYR A 56 13.40 1.53 5.16
N GLY A 57 14.65 1.68 5.63
CA GLY A 57 15.38 0.63 6.34
C GLY A 57 15.86 -0.52 5.44
N PRO A 58 16.69 -1.42 5.98
CA PRO A 58 17.19 -2.57 5.24
C PRO A 58 16.03 -3.54 4.90
N PRO A 59 16.14 -4.30 3.79
CA PRO A 59 15.15 -5.32 3.45
C PRO A 59 15.07 -6.39 4.56
N PRO A 60 13.88 -6.91 4.87
CA PRO A 60 13.73 -8.00 5.82
C PRO A 60 14.44 -9.25 5.30
N ARG A 61 15.30 -9.85 6.11
CA ARG A 61 16.09 -11.03 5.72
C ARG A 61 15.33 -12.36 5.88
N ARG A 62 14.34 -12.43 6.79
CA ARG A 62 13.46 -13.60 7.08
C ARG A 62 12.19 -13.16 7.83
N ARG A 63 11.18 -14.04 7.95
CA ARG A 63 10.06 -13.95 8.92
C ARG A 63 10.59 -13.93 10.35
N THR A 64 11.01 -12.77 10.81
CA THR A 64 11.28 -12.47 12.23
C THR A 64 10.10 -11.70 12.81
N SER A 65 9.98 -11.58 14.13
CA SER A 65 8.94 -10.74 14.76
C SER A 65 8.99 -9.27 14.28
N ARG A 66 10.16 -8.78 13.83
CA ARG A 66 10.33 -7.47 13.17
C ARG A 66 9.81 -7.42 11.73
N GLY A 67 9.58 -8.56 11.09
CA GLY A 67 9.03 -8.67 9.73
C GLY A 67 7.56 -8.28 9.62
N TYR A 68 6.85 -8.13 10.74
CA TYR A 68 5.46 -7.66 10.79
C TYR A 68 5.35 -6.16 11.15
N ALA A 69 6.48 -5.48 11.40
CA ALA A 69 6.48 -4.04 11.63
C ALA A 69 6.14 -3.28 10.34
N TRP A 70 5.47 -2.14 10.47
CA TRP A 70 5.16 -1.28 9.34
C TRP A 70 6.44 -0.82 8.65
N ARG A 71 6.49 -0.95 7.32
CA ARG A 71 7.54 -0.36 6.51
C ARG A 71 6.99 0.86 5.80
N PHE A 72 7.59 2.01 6.10
CA PHE A 72 7.32 3.22 5.35
C PHE A 72 7.98 3.14 3.96
N TRP A 73 7.41 3.86 3.01
CA TRP A 73 7.96 4.05 1.68
C TRP A 73 7.81 5.49 1.19
N THR A 74 8.64 5.87 0.22
CA THR A 74 8.56 7.12 -0.52
C THR A 74 8.60 6.89 -2.03
N PHE A 75 7.87 7.72 -2.76
CA PHE A 75 7.92 7.80 -4.21
C PHE A 75 8.22 9.25 -4.61
N ASP A 76 9.29 9.46 -5.38
CA ASP A 76 9.61 10.77 -5.95
C ASP A 76 8.72 10.98 -7.17
N TRP A 77 7.78 11.92 -7.07
CA TRP A 77 6.80 12.20 -8.12
C TRP A 77 7.27 13.34 -9.04
N GLY A 78 8.37 14.03 -8.71
CA GLY A 78 8.89 15.11 -9.54
C GLY A 78 7.92 16.28 -9.63
N THR A 79 7.58 16.71 -10.84
CA THR A 79 6.74 17.89 -11.12
C THR A 79 5.45 17.46 -11.84
N PRO A 80 4.46 16.90 -11.13
CA PRO A 80 3.18 16.52 -11.72
C PRO A 80 2.42 17.73 -12.27
N ALA A 81 1.53 17.48 -13.22
CA ALA A 81 0.61 18.48 -13.73
C ALA A 81 -0.33 18.97 -12.59
N PRO A 82 -0.78 20.23 -12.61
CA PRO A 82 -1.87 20.66 -11.75
C PRO A 82 -3.16 19.91 -12.07
N GLY A 83 -3.97 19.62 -11.04
CA GLY A 83 -5.24 18.90 -11.18
C GLY A 83 -5.41 17.75 -10.19
N GLU A 84 -6.50 17.01 -10.37
CA GLU A 84 -6.76 15.79 -9.61
C GLU A 84 -5.96 14.62 -10.17
N HIS A 85 -5.34 13.86 -9.27
CA HIS A 85 -4.64 12.62 -9.59
C HIS A 85 -5.06 11.50 -8.66
N ALA A 86 -5.14 10.28 -9.21
CA ALA A 86 -5.31 9.05 -8.44
C ALA A 86 -3.94 8.45 -8.11
N VAL A 87 -3.71 8.14 -6.84
CA VAL A 87 -2.48 7.50 -6.37
C VAL A 87 -2.84 6.16 -5.77
N THR A 88 -2.37 5.08 -6.37
CA THR A 88 -2.61 3.72 -5.92
C THR A 88 -1.30 3.06 -5.52
N SER A 89 -1.30 2.30 -4.42
CA SER A 89 -0.12 1.51 -4.02
C SER A 89 -0.46 0.04 -3.83
N ARG A 90 0.49 -0.84 -4.16
CA ARG A 90 0.43 -2.28 -3.89
C ARG A 90 1.73 -2.77 -3.26
N ALA A 91 1.62 -3.70 -2.32
CA ALA A 91 2.78 -4.33 -1.67
C ALA A 91 3.05 -5.73 -2.23
N PHE A 92 4.32 -6.11 -2.15
CA PHE A 92 4.82 -7.46 -2.39
C PHE A 92 5.58 -7.93 -1.14
N ASP A 93 5.32 -9.15 -0.69
CA ASP A 93 6.08 -9.76 0.40
C ASP A 93 7.31 -10.54 -0.10
N VAL A 94 8.15 -10.98 0.84
CA VAL A 94 9.37 -11.77 0.55
C VAL A 94 9.11 -13.14 -0.06
N ASP A 95 7.89 -13.65 0.04
CA ASP A 95 7.47 -14.95 -0.51
C ASP A 95 6.88 -14.79 -1.92
N GLY A 96 6.83 -13.56 -2.44
CA GLY A 96 6.33 -13.24 -3.78
C GLY A 96 4.82 -13.00 -3.86
N ASN A 97 4.11 -12.98 -2.73
CA ASN A 97 2.69 -12.67 -2.73
C ASN A 97 2.49 -11.18 -3.02
N MET A 98 1.51 -10.86 -3.85
CA MET A 98 1.09 -9.51 -4.14
C MET A 98 -0.18 -9.18 -3.35
N GLN A 99 -0.29 -7.93 -2.91
CA GLN A 99 -1.56 -7.38 -2.45
C GLN A 99 -2.64 -7.60 -3.53
N PRO A 100 -3.81 -8.18 -3.21
CA PRO A 100 -4.80 -8.51 -4.23
C PRO A 100 -5.33 -7.27 -4.96
N ALA A 101 -5.54 -7.42 -6.27
CA ALA A 101 -6.21 -6.40 -7.07
C ALA A 101 -7.67 -6.22 -6.63
N PRO A 102 -8.30 -5.04 -6.82
CA PRO A 102 -9.66 -4.78 -6.36
C PRO A 102 -10.72 -5.76 -6.88
N ASP A 103 -10.49 -6.35 -8.04
CA ASP A 103 -11.34 -7.31 -8.75
C ASP A 103 -10.98 -8.78 -8.47
N ASP A 104 -10.01 -9.05 -7.59
CA ASP A 104 -9.60 -10.41 -7.27
C ASP A 104 -10.76 -11.19 -6.60
N PRO A 105 -11.15 -12.38 -7.11
CA PRO A 105 -12.18 -13.22 -6.52
C PRO A 105 -11.94 -13.57 -5.05
N PHE A 106 -10.67 -13.61 -4.62
CA PHE A 106 -10.30 -13.76 -3.21
C PHE A 106 -10.92 -12.66 -2.34
N LEU A 107 -11.01 -11.43 -2.87
CA LEU A 107 -11.60 -10.31 -2.14
C LEU A 107 -13.12 -10.43 -1.98
N ALA A 108 -13.81 -11.13 -2.88
CA ALA A 108 -15.25 -11.41 -2.80
C ALA A 108 -15.57 -12.49 -1.75
N SER A 109 -14.60 -13.34 -1.39
CA SER A 109 -14.77 -14.45 -0.44
C SER A 109 -14.51 -14.09 1.04
N LYS A 110 -14.30 -12.81 1.36
CA LYS A 110 -13.98 -12.35 2.72
C LYS A 110 -15.10 -12.67 3.71
N ARG A 111 -14.74 -13.22 4.88
CA ARG A 111 -15.70 -13.51 5.96
C ARG A 111 -16.17 -12.25 6.67
N THR A 112 -15.35 -11.19 6.68
CA THR A 112 -15.75 -9.87 7.20
C THR A 112 -15.13 -8.72 6.42
N PHE A 113 -15.76 -7.55 6.48
CA PHE A 113 -15.27 -6.29 5.92
C PHE A 113 -13.82 -5.95 6.36
N TRP A 114 -13.46 -6.29 7.59
CA TRP A 114 -12.15 -6.01 8.20
C TRP A 114 -10.97 -6.78 7.57
N GLU A 115 -11.27 -7.76 6.72
CA GLU A 115 -10.29 -8.53 5.95
C GLU A 115 -9.87 -7.83 4.65
N SER A 116 -10.36 -6.62 4.38
CA SER A 116 -10.13 -5.96 3.10
C SER A 116 -8.70 -5.43 2.95
N ASN A 117 -7.94 -6.08 2.07
CA ASN A 117 -6.58 -5.72 1.69
C ASN A 117 -6.41 -5.40 0.20
N GLY A 118 -7.49 -5.11 -0.53
CA GLY A 118 -7.37 -4.65 -1.92
C GLY A 118 -6.53 -3.38 -2.06
N HIS A 119 -6.06 -3.10 -3.27
CA HIS A 119 -5.32 -1.86 -3.57
C HIS A 119 -6.04 -0.62 -3.02
N ILE A 120 -5.30 0.26 -2.35
CA ILE A 120 -5.84 1.53 -1.85
C ILE A 120 -5.47 2.64 -2.83
N THR A 121 -6.51 3.29 -3.36
CA THR A 121 -6.39 4.50 -4.19
C THR A 121 -6.75 5.72 -3.37
N ARG A 122 -5.90 6.75 -3.42
CA ARG A 122 -6.16 8.07 -2.83
C ARG A 122 -6.19 9.12 -3.93
N ARG A 123 -7.22 9.97 -3.92
CA ARG A 123 -7.28 11.15 -4.77
C ARG A 123 -6.59 12.33 -4.11
N VAL A 124 -5.77 13.04 -4.88
CA VAL A 124 -5.01 14.20 -4.43
C VAL A 124 -5.13 15.31 -5.47
N ILE A 125 -5.14 16.57 -5.02
CA ILE A 125 -5.17 17.73 -5.90
C ILE A 125 -3.80 18.41 -5.86
N ILE A 126 -3.20 18.58 -7.02
CA ILE A 126 -1.96 19.35 -7.22
C ILE A 126 -2.35 20.78 -7.63
N PRO A 127 -1.92 21.81 -6.89
CA PRO A 127 -2.22 23.21 -7.19
C PRO A 127 -1.41 23.76 -8.38
#